data_AF-A0AA96T657-F1
#
_entry.id   AF-A0AA96T657-F1
#
_cell.length_a   1.000
_cell.length_b   1.000
_cell.length_c   1.000
_cell.angle_alpha   90.00
_cell.angle_beta   90.00
_cell.angle_gamma   90.00
#
_symmetry.space_group_name_H-M   'P 1'
#
loop_
_entity.id
_entity.type
_entity.pdbx_description
1 polymer ?
#
loop_
_entity_poly.entity_id
_entity_poly.type
_entity_poly.pdbx_seq_one_letter_code
_entity_poly.pdbx_strand_id
1 'polypeptide(L)'
;MGEHLDRQLEDNNAGEVVTYTSSEGHLTRPDSIGRNDKVEIDLVHDHKHKMGEKEQTIHNDRQMRAEREMLEDKNGSHIVTISSDKPDLNGIPLHPRPSGPLAKESDIFYTDPNSGKLTRKWENSTRLPGGGR
;
A
#
# COMPACT_ATOMS: atom_id res chain seq x y z
N MET A 1 -14.10 -4.69 -7.70
CA MET A 1 -13.17 -5.82 -7.56
C MET A 1 -12.09 -5.66 -8.61
N GLY A 2 -10.93 -5.15 -8.21
CA GLY A 2 -9.78 -5.02 -9.11
C GLY A 2 -8.88 -6.22 -8.89
N GLU A 3 -8.55 -6.94 -9.96
CA GLU A 3 -7.39 -7.83 -9.93
C GLU A 3 -6.16 -6.96 -9.66
N HIS A 4 -5.46 -7.26 -8.57
CA HIS A 4 -4.20 -6.60 -8.26
C HIS A 4 -3.13 -7.68 -8.18
N LEU A 5 -2.10 -7.56 -9.02
CA LEU A 5 -1.02 -8.56 -9.11
C LEU A 5 -1.53 -9.99 -9.39
N ASP A 6 -2.50 -10.12 -10.31
CA ASP A 6 -3.14 -11.39 -10.69
C ASP A 6 -3.86 -12.12 -9.54
N ARG A 7 -4.15 -11.40 -8.44
CA ARG A 7 -4.95 -11.89 -7.32
C ARG A 7 -6.27 -11.15 -7.23
N GLN A 8 -7.32 -11.88 -6.85
CA GLN A 8 -8.61 -11.30 -6.51
C GLN A 8 -8.53 -10.60 -5.16
N LEU A 9 -8.80 -9.29 -5.15
CA LEU A 9 -8.94 -8.51 -3.92
C LEU A 9 -10.41 -8.27 -3.58
N GLU A 10 -10.74 -8.51 -2.31
CA GLU A 10 -12.02 -8.20 -1.71
C GLU A 10 -12.01 -6.73 -1.24
N ASP A 11 -13.01 -5.95 -1.66
CA ASP A 11 -13.20 -4.58 -1.19
C ASP A 11 -13.69 -4.62 0.26
N ASN A 12 -12.88 -4.10 1.18
CA ASN A 12 -13.15 -4.11 2.60
C ASN A 12 -13.89 -2.82 3.07
N ASN A 13 -14.35 -1.99 2.13
CA ASN A 13 -15.18 -0.82 2.42
C ASN A 13 -16.69 -1.10 2.32
N ALA A 14 -17.09 -2.28 1.85
CA ALA A 14 -18.49 -2.65 1.67
C ALA A 14 -18.81 -4.01 2.33
N GLY A 15 -19.98 -4.12 2.96
CA GLY A 15 -20.42 -5.37 3.60
C GLY A 15 -19.81 -5.58 5.00
N GLU A 16 -19.39 -6.82 5.29
CA GLU A 16 -18.75 -7.17 6.56
C GLU A 16 -17.30 -6.72 6.56
N VAL A 17 -17.02 -5.69 7.36
CA VAL A 17 -15.70 -5.06 7.43
C VAL A 17 -14.76 -5.88 8.31
N VAL A 18 -13.62 -6.25 7.77
CA VAL A 18 -12.53 -6.86 8.52
C VAL A 18 -11.67 -5.77 9.16
N THR A 19 -11.50 -5.88 10.46
CA THR A 19 -10.61 -5.02 11.26
C THR A 19 -9.61 -5.85 12.04
N TYR A 20 -8.47 -5.25 12.38
CA TYR A 20 -7.45 -5.87 13.23
C TYR A 20 -7.01 -4.88 14.31
N THR A 21 -6.75 -5.37 15.52
CA THR A 21 -6.18 -4.55 16.59
C THR A 21 -4.74 -4.96 16.80
N SER A 22 -3.81 -4.03 16.60
CA SER A 22 -2.38 -4.26 16.82
C SER A 22 -2.06 -4.58 18.28
N SER A 23 -0.87 -5.13 18.54
CA SER A 23 -0.32 -5.29 19.89
C SER A 23 -0.22 -3.96 20.66
N GLU A 24 -0.10 -2.83 19.95
CA GLU A 24 -0.14 -1.48 20.52
C GLU A 24 -1.59 -1.01 20.86
N GLY A 25 -2.62 -1.82 20.59
CA GLY A 25 -4.03 -1.48 20.81
C GLY A 25 -4.63 -0.59 19.73
N HIS A 26 -4.00 -0.48 18.56
CA HIS A 26 -4.48 0.33 17.45
C HIS A 26 -5.40 -0.49 16.54
N LEU A 27 -6.66 -0.08 16.43
CA LEU A 27 -7.59 -0.66 15.48
C LEU A 27 -7.26 -0.15 14.06
N THR A 28 -6.99 -1.08 13.15
CA THR A 28 -6.80 -0.81 11.73
C THR A 28 -7.89 -1.48 10.88
N ARG A 29 -8.13 -0.89 9.71
CA ARG A 29 -9.04 -1.38 8.69
C ARG A 29 -8.39 -1.13 7.32
N PRO A 30 -7.87 -2.16 6.67
CA PRO A 30 -7.32 -1.99 5.33
C PRO A 30 -8.41 -1.73 4.29
N ASP A 31 -8.05 -1.09 3.19
CA ASP A 31 -8.98 -0.83 2.08
C ASP A 31 -9.42 -2.12 1.37
N SER A 32 -8.53 -3.11 1.26
CA SER A 32 -8.81 -4.38 0.60
C SER A 32 -8.02 -5.54 1.21
N ILE A 33 -8.55 -6.75 1.09
CA ILE A 33 -7.92 -7.98 1.57
C ILE A 33 -7.89 -9.03 0.48
N GLY A 34 -6.86 -9.87 0.48
CA GLY A 34 -6.78 -11.09 -0.31
C GLY A 34 -6.71 -12.29 0.63
N ARG A 35 -7.35 -13.38 0.20
CA ARG A 35 -7.29 -14.67 0.89
C ARG A 35 -6.53 -15.70 0.08
N ASN A 36 -5.87 -16.63 0.77
CA ASN A 36 -5.26 -17.81 0.17
C ASN A 36 -6.28 -18.96 0.01
N ASP A 37 -5.82 -20.10 -0.52
CA ASP A 37 -6.66 -21.30 -0.72
C ASP A 37 -7.23 -21.89 0.58
N LYS A 38 -6.69 -21.50 1.74
CA LYS A 38 -7.18 -21.88 3.08
C LYS A 38 -8.16 -20.85 3.64
N VAL A 39 -8.55 -19.85 2.86
CA VAL A 39 -9.45 -18.74 3.27
C VAL A 39 -8.82 -17.83 4.35
N GLU A 40 -7.51 -17.92 4.56
CA GLU A 40 -6.77 -17.05 5.48
C GLU A 40 -6.38 -15.76 4.76
N ILE A 41 -6.46 -14.63 5.46
CA ILE A 41 -6.03 -13.34 4.91
C ILE A 41 -4.50 -13.32 4.86
N ASP A 42 -3.94 -13.42 3.66
CA ASP A 42 -2.50 -13.41 3.40
C ASP A 42 -2.07 -12.18 2.58
N LEU A 43 -3.01 -11.29 2.26
CA LEU A 43 -2.71 -10.05 1.56
C LEU A 43 -3.57 -8.93 2.14
N VAL A 44 -2.91 -7.83 2.50
CA VAL A 44 -3.58 -6.58 2.88
C VAL A 44 -3.15 -5.51 1.89
N HIS A 45 -4.13 -4.77 1.38
CA HIS A 45 -3.92 -3.75 0.38
C HIS A 45 -4.53 -2.42 0.80
N ASP A 46 -3.77 -1.36 0.60
CA ASP A 46 -4.15 0.00 0.93
C ASP A 46 -3.92 0.94 -0.26
N HIS A 47 -4.84 1.87 -0.49
CA HIS A 47 -4.74 2.87 -1.55
C HIS A 47 -4.59 4.27 -0.98
N LYS A 48 -3.44 4.90 -1.24
CA LYS A 48 -3.18 6.29 -0.85
C LYS A 48 -3.25 7.20 -2.07
N HIS A 49 -4.24 8.08 -2.09
CA HIS A 49 -4.33 9.15 -3.07
C HIS A 49 -3.75 10.46 -2.50
N LYS A 50 -2.86 11.11 -3.24
CA LYS A 50 -2.29 12.42 -2.88
C LYS A 50 -2.90 13.51 -3.75
N MET A 51 -3.29 14.61 -3.12
CA MET A 51 -3.82 15.79 -3.78
C MET A 51 -2.88 16.98 -3.55
N GLY A 52 -2.66 17.79 -4.58
CA GLY A 52 -1.92 19.04 -4.48
C GLY A 52 -0.39 18.89 -4.42
N GLU A 53 0.30 19.99 -4.13
CA GLU A 53 1.73 20.15 -4.48
C GLU A 53 2.72 20.05 -3.31
N LYS A 54 2.26 20.19 -2.05
CA LYS A 54 3.18 20.50 -0.94
C LYS A 54 3.77 19.29 -0.21
N GLU A 55 3.12 18.12 -0.23
CA GLU A 55 3.71 16.91 0.36
C GLU A 55 3.04 15.65 -0.20
N GLN A 56 3.73 14.99 -1.12
CA GLN A 56 3.26 13.73 -1.71
C GLN A 56 4.04 12.52 -1.17
N THR A 57 4.51 12.59 0.09
CA THR A 57 5.18 11.48 0.78
C THR A 57 4.17 10.64 1.56
N ILE A 58 4.29 9.31 1.49
CA ILE A 58 3.48 8.35 2.25
C ILE A 58 4.37 7.75 3.33
N HIS A 59 4.03 7.97 4.60
CA HIS A 59 4.86 7.53 5.72
C HIS A 59 4.45 6.14 6.23
N ASN A 60 5.42 5.45 6.84
CA ASN A 60 5.16 4.21 7.58
C ASN A 60 4.50 4.53 8.93
N ASP A 61 3.21 4.86 8.89
CA ASP A 61 2.45 5.28 10.06
C ASP A 61 1.99 4.08 10.92
N ARG A 62 1.16 4.34 11.93
CA ARG A 62 0.67 3.29 12.83
C ARG A 62 -0.28 2.32 12.13
N GLN A 63 -1.05 2.79 11.16
CA GLN A 63 -1.97 1.96 10.39
C GLN A 63 -1.16 0.96 9.53
N MET A 64 -0.16 1.45 8.80
CA MET A 64 0.74 0.61 7.97
C MET A 64 1.49 -0.45 8.79
N ARG A 65 1.84 -0.15 10.03
CA ARG A 65 2.48 -1.11 10.96
C ARG A 65 1.48 -2.16 11.44
N ALA A 66 0.30 -1.73 11.87
CA ALA A 66 -0.75 -2.64 12.35
C ALA A 66 -1.25 -3.60 11.27
N GLU A 67 -1.37 -3.13 10.02
CA GLU A 67 -1.77 -3.97 8.88
C GLU A 67 -0.74 -5.03 8.54
N ARG A 68 0.55 -4.75 8.75
CA ARG A 68 1.60 -5.77 8.60
C ARG A 68 1.60 -6.78 9.75
N GLU A 69 1.37 -6.33 10.97
CA GLU A 69 1.24 -7.21 12.12
C GLU A 69 0.10 -8.24 11.92
N MET A 70 -1.00 -7.83 11.29
CA MET A 70 -2.09 -8.73 10.89
C MET A 70 -1.64 -9.93 10.01
N LEU A 71 -0.50 -9.80 9.33
CA LEU A 71 0.05 -10.76 8.36
C LEU A 71 1.29 -11.53 8.87
N GLU A 72 1.86 -11.17 10.02
CA GLU A 72 3.16 -11.71 10.50
C GLU A 72 3.16 -13.24 10.59
N ASP A 73 2.09 -13.84 11.12
CA ASP A 73 1.98 -15.30 11.29
C ASP A 73 1.54 -16.03 10.01
N LYS A 74 1.22 -15.30 8.94
CA LYS A 74 0.55 -15.82 7.74
C LYS A 74 1.45 -15.83 6.50
N ASN A 75 2.71 -15.40 6.66
CA ASN A 75 3.64 -15.16 5.56
C ASN A 75 3.01 -14.29 4.46
N GLY A 76 2.23 -13.28 4.90
CA GLY A 76 1.41 -12.48 4.01
C GLY A 76 2.15 -11.29 3.40
N SER A 77 1.53 -10.66 2.41
CA SER A 77 2.07 -9.50 1.69
C SER A 77 1.27 -8.24 2.02
N HIS A 78 1.98 -7.18 2.42
CA HIS A 78 1.40 -5.86 2.59
C HIS A 78 1.70 -5.00 1.37
N ILE A 79 0.65 -4.58 0.67
CA ILE A 79 0.73 -3.85 -0.60
C ILE A 79 0.14 -2.46 -0.43
N VAL A 80 0.89 -1.44 -0.86
CA VAL A 80 0.41 -0.06 -0.90
C VAL A 80 0.40 0.43 -2.33
N THR A 81 -0.77 0.83 -2.81
CA THR A 81 -0.88 1.56 -4.07
C THR A 81 -0.94 3.05 -3.82
N ILE A 82 -0.23 3.80 -4.64
CA ILE A 82 -0.15 5.25 -4.54
C ILE A 82 -0.65 5.84 -5.85
N SER A 83 -1.46 6.89 -5.75
CA SER A 83 -1.89 7.69 -6.90
C SER A 83 -1.82 9.18 -6.55
N SER A 84 -1.80 10.04 -7.56
CA SER A 84 -1.71 11.49 -7.37
C SER A 84 -2.39 12.22 -8.52
N ASP A 85 -3.03 13.36 -8.22
CA ASP A 85 -3.57 14.29 -9.21
C ASP A 85 -2.47 15.04 -9.99
N LYS A 86 -1.29 15.20 -9.37
CA LYS A 86 -0.13 15.88 -9.93
C LYS A 86 1.14 15.03 -9.74
N PRO A 87 1.28 13.91 -10.46
CA PRO A 87 2.45 13.06 -10.34
C PRO A 87 3.65 13.65 -11.11
N ASP A 88 4.81 13.68 -10.47
CA ASP A 88 6.12 13.83 -11.09
C ASP A 88 6.91 12.52 -10.95
N LEU A 89 6.61 11.56 -11.84
CA LEU A 89 7.26 10.24 -11.84
C LEU A 89 8.63 10.25 -12.53
N ASN A 90 9.13 11.38 -13.01
CA ASN A 90 10.48 11.48 -13.58
C ASN A 90 11.38 12.42 -12.77
N GLY A 91 10.82 13.11 -11.78
CA GLY A 91 11.53 13.95 -10.83
C GLY A 91 12.48 13.17 -9.92
N ILE A 92 13.44 13.92 -9.37
CA ILE A 92 14.36 13.44 -8.35
C ILE A 92 14.24 14.37 -7.14
N PRO A 93 13.57 13.95 -6.05
CA PRO A 93 12.89 12.66 -5.89
C PRO A 93 11.54 12.59 -6.63
N LEU A 94 11.05 11.36 -6.83
CA LEU A 94 9.72 11.09 -7.40
C LEU A 94 8.61 11.69 -6.54
N HIS A 95 7.53 12.14 -7.16
CA HIS A 95 6.28 12.51 -6.48
C HIS A 95 5.07 11.87 -7.17
N PRO A 96 4.16 11.19 -6.46
CA PRO A 96 4.23 10.87 -5.04
C PRO A 96 5.34 9.85 -4.75
N ARG A 97 5.68 9.62 -3.49
CA ARG A 97 6.64 8.57 -3.10
C ARG A 97 6.38 8.03 -1.69
N PRO A 98 6.74 6.77 -1.42
CA PRO A 98 6.78 6.27 -0.06
C PRO A 98 7.98 6.84 0.72
N SER A 99 7.90 6.82 2.03
CA SER A 99 9.04 7.01 2.92
C SER A 99 9.97 5.79 2.85
N GLY A 100 11.25 5.98 3.18
CA GLY A 100 12.23 4.89 3.19
C GLY A 100 11.82 3.68 4.04
N PRO A 101 11.34 3.85 5.28
CA PRO A 101 10.82 2.75 6.10
C PRO A 101 9.68 1.98 5.43
N LEU A 102 8.71 2.70 4.84
CA LEU A 102 7.56 2.06 4.18
C LEU A 102 8.02 1.23 2.96
N ALA A 103 8.88 1.82 2.12
CA ALA A 103 9.43 1.16 0.93
C ALA A 103 10.27 -0.09 1.24
N LYS A 104 10.80 -0.21 2.47
CA LYS A 104 11.56 -1.37 2.91
C LYS A 104 10.67 -2.53 3.36
N GLU A 105 9.50 -2.22 3.89
CA GLU A 105 8.67 -3.17 4.64
C GLU A 105 7.37 -3.54 3.89
N SER A 106 7.14 -2.99 2.70
CA SER A 106 5.91 -3.19 1.94
C SER A 106 6.19 -3.18 0.44
N ASP A 107 5.36 -3.88 -0.32
CA ASP A 107 5.36 -3.78 -1.76
C ASP A 107 4.56 -2.54 -2.17
N ILE A 108 5.17 -1.65 -2.94
CA ILE A 108 4.56 -0.35 -3.25
C ILE A 108 4.47 -0.17 -4.74
N PHE A 109 3.31 0.25 -5.21
CA PHE A 109 3.04 0.45 -6.63
C PHE A 109 2.41 1.80 -6.91
N TYR A 110 2.71 2.37 -8.07
CA TYR A 110 2.01 3.53 -8.57
C TYR A 110 0.89 3.10 -9.50
N THR A 111 -0.30 3.63 -9.23
CA THR A 111 -1.49 3.42 -10.03
C THR A 111 -1.86 4.73 -10.70
N ASP A 112 -2.07 4.70 -12.01
CA ASP A 112 -2.60 5.85 -12.74
C ASP A 112 -4.06 6.09 -12.30
N PRO A 113 -4.40 7.29 -11.78
CA PRO A 113 -5.71 7.55 -11.19
C PRO A 113 -6.85 7.53 -12.21
N ASN A 114 -6.57 7.73 -13.51
CA ASN A 114 -7.61 7.80 -14.55
C ASN A 114 -8.00 6.41 -15.05
N SER A 115 -7.01 5.52 -15.19
CA SER A 115 -7.18 4.18 -15.75
C SER A 115 -7.24 3.09 -14.70
N GLY A 116 -6.82 3.36 -13.46
CA GLY A 116 -6.69 2.36 -12.40
C GLY A 116 -5.58 1.34 -12.65
N LYS A 117 -4.75 1.54 -13.69
CA LYS A 117 -3.69 0.59 -14.06
C LYS A 117 -2.45 0.80 -13.21
N LEU A 118 -1.86 -0.32 -12.77
CA LEU A 118 -0.51 -0.36 -12.26
C LEU A 118 0.46 0.05 -13.35
N THR A 119 1.26 1.08 -13.09
CA THR A 119 2.21 1.61 -14.07
C THR A 119 3.66 1.51 -13.60
N ARG A 120 3.92 1.43 -12.29
CA ARG A 120 5.26 1.27 -11.72
C ARG A 120 5.25 0.49 -10.41
N LYS A 121 6.30 -0.28 -10.14
CA LYS A 121 6.65 -0.77 -8.81
C LYS A 121 7.74 0.13 -8.24
N TRP A 122 7.65 0.48 -6.96
CA TRP A 122 8.74 1.15 -6.27
C TRP A 122 9.81 0.14 -5.89
N GLU A 123 11.03 0.38 -6.38
CA GLU A 123 12.20 -0.31 -5.89
C GLU A 123 12.89 0.52 -4.81
N ASN A 124 13.08 -0.10 -3.64
CA ASN A 124 13.80 0.52 -2.55
C ASN A 124 15.24 0.79 -2.97
N SER A 125 15.64 2.05 -2.99
CA SER A 125 16.98 2.48 -3.35
C SER A 125 17.67 3.06 -2.12
N THR A 126 18.83 2.51 -1.78
CA THR A 126 19.67 3.07 -0.70
C THR A 126 20.27 4.44 -1.06
N ARG A 127 20.19 4.84 -2.33
CA ARG A 127 20.75 6.11 -2.84
C ARG A 127 19.72 7.24 -2.94
N LEU A 128 18.42 6.92 -2.96
CA LEU A 128 17.34 7.91 -3.08
C LEU A 128 16.34 7.73 -1.92
N PRO A 129 16.07 8.76 -1.11
CA PRO A 129 15.10 8.63 -0.02
C PRO A 129 13.72 8.24 -0.57
N GLY A 130 13.16 7.13 -0.10
CA GLY A 130 11.88 6.61 -0.60
C GLY A 130 11.96 5.79 -1.90
N GLY A 131 13.17 5.49 -2.39
CA GLY A 131 13.38 4.69 -3.59
C GLY A 131 13.34 5.48 -4.90
N GLY A 132 13.58 4.77 -6.01
CA GLY A 132 13.49 5.32 -7.36
C GLY A 132 14.55 4.80 -8.33
N ARG A 133 14.24 3.70 -9.04
CA ARG A 133 14.11 3.65 -10.49
C ARG A 133 13.43 2.34 -10.87
#